data_AF-A0AA44YXC9-F1
#
_entry.id   AF-A0AA44YXC9-F1
#
_cell.length_a   1.000
_cell.length_b   1.000
_cell.length_c   1.000
_cell.angle_alpha   90.00
_cell.angle_beta   90.00
_cell.angle_gamma   90.00
#
_symmetry.space_group_name_H-M   'P 1'
#
loop_
_entity.id
_entity.type
_entity.pdbx_description
1 polymer ?
#
loop_
_entity_poly.entity_id
_entity_poly.type
_entity_poly.pdbx_seq_one_letter_code
_entity_poly.pdbx_strand_id
1 'polypeptide(L)'
;FAYSFHAAADRNGFVLGTMVTPGNTHDSQILEPLVGKVIERVGKPEAVAADAAYKTPAITRYLLEQGMTPALPYTRPRTKKGFFRKHDYVYDEYFDCYLCPAGEILAYSTTNKEGYREYKSPKQICATCPFLARCTESKDHQKVVTRHIWQEYVEEADHLRYHAEVKEIYAKRK
;
A
#
# COMPACT_ATOMS: atom_id res chain seq x y z
N PHE A 1 -24.38 12.78 14.16
CA PHE A 1 -23.64 11.51 14.34
C PHE A 1 -23.62 10.78 13.01
N ALA A 2 -22.45 10.30 12.57
CA ALA A 2 -22.32 9.49 11.36
C ALA A 2 -21.76 8.12 11.75
N TYR A 3 -22.32 7.07 11.18
CA TYR A 3 -21.90 5.68 11.37
C TYR A 3 -21.49 5.10 10.03
N SER A 4 -20.43 4.30 10.02
CA SER A 4 -19.98 3.56 8.86
C SER A 4 -20.46 2.11 8.98
N PHE A 5 -21.01 1.58 7.89
CA PHE A 5 -21.48 0.20 7.81
C PHE A 5 -20.53 -0.59 6.90
N HIS A 6 -19.91 -1.62 7.45
CA HIS A 6 -18.98 -2.50 6.75
C HIS A 6 -19.61 -3.89 6.65
N ALA A 7 -19.66 -4.45 5.45
CA ALA A 7 -20.24 -5.76 5.20
C ALA A 7 -19.29 -6.61 4.36
N ALA A 8 -19.23 -7.90 4.68
CA ALA A 8 -18.60 -8.92 3.86
C ALA A 8 -19.71 -9.78 3.26
N ALA A 9 -19.68 -9.94 1.93
CA ALA A 9 -20.62 -10.76 1.20
C ALA A 9 -19.88 -11.87 0.43
N ASP A 10 -20.59 -12.97 0.18
CA ASP A 10 -20.10 -14.03 -0.70
C ASP A 10 -20.21 -13.63 -2.18
N ARG A 11 -19.74 -14.51 -3.07
CA ARG A 11 -19.81 -14.31 -4.52
C ARG A 11 -21.23 -14.21 -5.11
N ASN A 12 -22.26 -14.57 -4.35
CA ASN A 12 -23.66 -14.55 -4.76
C ASN A 12 -24.43 -13.39 -4.09
N GLY A 13 -23.76 -12.55 -3.30
CA GLY A 13 -24.36 -11.41 -2.60
C GLY A 13 -24.96 -11.72 -1.23
N PHE A 14 -24.75 -12.92 -0.67
CA PHE A 14 -25.15 -13.24 0.69
C PHE A 14 -24.22 -12.58 1.71
N VAL A 15 -24.78 -11.82 2.63
CA VAL A 15 -24.02 -11.16 3.69
C VAL A 15 -23.56 -12.18 4.74
N LEU A 16 -22.26 -12.37 4.86
CA LEU A 16 -21.63 -13.33 5.77
C LEU A 16 -21.29 -12.70 7.13
N GLY A 17 -20.99 -11.41 7.11
CA GLY A 17 -20.63 -10.65 8.31
C GLY A 17 -20.84 -9.15 8.13
N THR A 18 -21.14 -8.48 9.22
CA THR A 18 -21.30 -7.02 9.25
C THR A 18 -20.63 -6.42 10.48
N MET A 19 -20.24 -5.16 10.37
CA MET A 19 -19.70 -4.35 11.45
C MET A 19 -20.16 -2.90 11.30
N VAL A 20 -20.63 -2.32 12.39
CA VAL A 20 -21.02 -0.90 12.45
C VAL A 20 -20.01 -0.19 13.33
N THR A 21 -19.41 0.87 12.80
CA THR A 21 -18.40 1.66 13.50
C THR A 21 -18.81 3.13 13.50
N PRO A 22 -18.34 3.92 14.47
CA PRO A 22 -18.46 5.37 14.39
C PRO A 22 -17.66 5.89 13.20
N GLY A 23 -18.17 6.92 12.51
CA GLY A 23 -17.59 7.44 11.26
C GLY A 23 -16.18 8.05 11.38
N ASN A 24 -15.60 8.12 12.58
CA ASN A 24 -14.20 8.52 12.79
C ASN A 24 -13.23 7.32 12.78
N THR A 25 -13.73 6.09 12.65
CA THR A 25 -12.89 4.89 12.66
C THR A 25 -12.28 4.68 11.28
N HIS A 26 -10.97 4.45 11.23
CA HIS A 26 -10.26 4.25 9.97
C HIS A 26 -10.56 2.84 9.42
N ASP A 27 -10.95 2.74 8.14
CA ASP A 27 -11.35 1.50 7.48
C ASP A 27 -10.30 0.38 7.59
N SER A 28 -9.01 0.75 7.69
CA SER A 28 -7.92 -0.22 7.82
C SER A 28 -7.98 -1.07 9.08
N GLN A 29 -8.69 -0.64 10.12
CA GLN A 29 -8.83 -1.38 11.39
C GLN A 29 -10.03 -2.34 11.37
N ILE A 30 -10.88 -2.26 10.35
CA ILE A 30 -12.18 -2.96 10.33
C ILE A 30 -12.14 -4.23 9.49
N LEU A 31 -11.28 -4.29 8.47
CA LEU A 31 -11.23 -5.44 7.57
C LEU A 31 -10.78 -6.72 8.31
N GLU A 32 -9.70 -6.66 9.09
CA GLU A 32 -9.20 -7.82 9.84
C GLU A 32 -10.26 -8.45 10.75
N PRO A 33 -10.95 -7.71 11.65
CA PRO A 33 -11.97 -8.32 12.50
C PRO A 33 -13.24 -8.72 11.72
N LEU A 34 -13.55 -8.06 10.60
CA LEU A 34 -14.65 -8.49 9.73
C LEU A 34 -14.35 -9.83 9.04
N VAL A 35 -13.14 -9.98 8.49
CA VAL A 35 -12.69 -11.24 7.87
C VAL A 35 -12.59 -12.36 8.92
N GLY A 36 -12.09 -12.06 10.12
CA GLY A 36 -12.10 -13.01 11.24
C GLY A 36 -13.49 -13.58 11.54
N LYS A 37 -14.53 -12.72 11.60
CA LYS A 37 -15.92 -13.18 11.78
C LYS A 37 -16.41 -14.08 10.64
N VAL A 38 -15.99 -13.81 9.41
CA VAL A 38 -16.33 -14.64 8.25
C VAL A 38 -15.66 -16.00 8.38
N ILE A 39 -14.36 -16.03 8.74
CA ILE A 39 -13.59 -17.26 8.94
C ILE A 39 -14.25 -18.15 10.00
N GLU A 40 -14.66 -17.57 11.13
CA GLU A 40 -15.32 -18.32 12.22
C GLU A 40 -16.67 -18.92 11.81
N ARG A 41 -17.44 -18.25 10.94
CA ARG A 41 -18.81 -18.65 10.58
C ARG A 41 -18.87 -19.61 9.40
N VAL A 42 -18.08 -19.36 8.37
CA VAL A 42 -18.16 -20.07 7.08
C VAL A 42 -16.85 -20.66 6.61
N GLY A 43 -15.77 -20.45 7.36
CA GLY A 43 -14.43 -20.92 7.01
C GLY A 43 -13.62 -19.87 6.25
N LYS A 44 -12.35 -20.22 6.03
CA LYS A 44 -11.36 -19.32 5.42
C LYS A 44 -11.68 -19.08 3.93
N PRO A 45 -11.84 -17.82 3.48
CA PRO A 45 -12.03 -17.53 2.07
C PRO A 45 -10.72 -17.70 1.29
N GLU A 46 -10.83 -18.05 0.01
CA GLU A 46 -9.68 -18.18 -0.89
C GLU A 46 -9.13 -16.82 -1.31
N ALA A 47 -10.02 -15.84 -1.52
CA ALA A 47 -9.69 -14.50 -1.94
C ALA A 47 -10.61 -13.48 -1.28
N VAL A 48 -10.09 -12.26 -1.08
CA VAL A 48 -10.83 -11.14 -0.49
C VAL A 48 -10.76 -9.95 -1.43
N ALA A 49 -11.92 -9.55 -1.97
CA ALA A 49 -12.06 -8.33 -2.75
C ALA A 49 -12.46 -7.16 -1.85
N ALA A 50 -11.73 -6.04 -1.93
CA ALA A 50 -12.02 -4.85 -1.13
C ALA A 50 -11.82 -3.55 -1.90
N ASP A 51 -12.33 -2.44 -1.35
CA ASP A 51 -12.15 -1.10 -1.90
C ASP A 51 -10.74 -0.54 -1.68
N ALA A 52 -10.43 0.53 -2.42
CA ALA A 52 -9.14 1.22 -2.32
C ALA A 52 -8.84 1.75 -0.90
N ALA A 53 -9.86 2.04 -0.10
CA ALA A 53 -9.72 2.47 1.30
C ALA A 53 -9.08 1.39 2.19
N TYR A 54 -9.28 0.11 1.85
CA TYR A 54 -8.72 -1.03 2.59
C TYR A 54 -7.32 -1.42 2.11
N LYS A 55 -6.78 -0.77 1.08
CA LYS A 55 -5.44 -1.08 0.58
C LYS A 55 -4.37 -0.45 1.47
N THR A 56 -4.04 -1.13 2.57
CA THR A 56 -2.98 -0.75 3.49
C THR A 56 -1.92 -1.85 3.62
N PRO A 57 -0.69 -1.51 4.05
CA PRO A 57 0.34 -2.51 4.31
C PRO A 57 -0.08 -3.56 5.36
N ALA A 58 -0.84 -3.16 6.39
CA ALA A 58 -1.34 -4.08 7.41
C ALA A 58 -2.32 -5.11 6.84
N ILE A 59 -3.31 -4.66 6.07
CA ILE A 59 -4.34 -5.52 5.47
C ILE A 59 -3.73 -6.46 4.42
N THR A 60 -2.87 -5.94 3.54
CA THR A 60 -2.23 -6.76 2.51
C THR A 60 -1.35 -7.84 3.12
N ARG A 61 -0.57 -7.50 4.16
CA ARG A 61 0.18 -8.46 4.95
C ARG A 61 -0.73 -9.51 5.58
N TYR A 62 -1.79 -9.08 6.28
CA TYR A 62 -2.74 -9.99 6.93
C TYR A 62 -3.34 -11.00 5.93
N LEU A 63 -3.83 -10.52 4.78
CA LEU A 63 -4.43 -11.39 3.77
C LEU A 63 -3.42 -12.40 3.21
N LEU A 64 -2.23 -11.95 2.83
CA LEU A 64 -1.19 -12.80 2.24
C LEU A 64 -0.60 -13.79 3.25
N GLU A 65 -0.32 -13.38 4.49
CA GLU A 65 0.17 -14.28 5.55
C GLU A 65 -0.87 -15.34 5.93
N GLN A 66 -2.15 -14.99 5.89
CA GLN A 66 -3.21 -15.96 6.06
C GLN A 66 -3.41 -16.85 4.82
N GLY A 67 -2.71 -16.62 3.71
CA GLY A 67 -2.85 -17.37 2.47
C GLY A 67 -4.19 -17.13 1.77
N MET A 68 -4.67 -15.88 1.80
CA MET A 68 -5.84 -15.38 1.08
C MET A 68 -5.38 -14.42 -0.01
N THR A 69 -5.94 -14.53 -1.22
CA THR A 69 -5.54 -13.67 -2.34
C THR A 69 -6.18 -12.27 -2.22
N PRO A 70 -5.39 -11.18 -2.10
CA PRO A 70 -5.94 -9.82 -2.03
C PRO A 70 -6.34 -9.32 -3.43
N ALA A 71 -7.64 -9.19 -3.68
CA ALA A 71 -8.17 -8.56 -4.89
C ALA A 71 -8.44 -7.07 -4.64
N LEU A 72 -7.39 -6.24 -4.80
CA LEU A 72 -7.42 -4.81 -4.48
C LEU A 72 -7.21 -3.93 -5.73
N PRO A 73 -7.83 -2.74 -5.80
CA PRO A 73 -7.62 -1.83 -6.91
C PRO A 73 -6.24 -1.16 -6.90
N TYR A 74 -5.88 -0.58 -8.05
CA TYR A 74 -4.73 0.29 -8.15
C TYR A 74 -4.98 1.62 -7.43
N THR A 75 -4.00 2.06 -6.63
CA THR A 75 -4.03 3.37 -5.98
C THR A 75 -3.04 4.28 -6.68
N ARG A 76 -3.52 5.42 -7.19
CA ARG A 76 -2.66 6.36 -7.89
C ARG A 76 -1.68 7.04 -6.91
N PRO A 77 -0.38 7.10 -7.21
CA PRO A 77 0.59 7.85 -6.42
C PRO A 77 0.19 9.33 -6.27
N ARG A 78 0.29 9.88 -5.05
CA ARG A 78 -0.09 11.27 -4.72
C ARG A 78 1.07 12.27 -4.91
N THR A 79 1.94 12.04 -5.88
CA THR A 79 3.07 12.94 -6.16
C THR A 79 2.60 14.21 -6.89
N LYS A 80 3.15 15.37 -6.50
CA LYS A 80 2.91 16.66 -7.17
C LYS A 80 3.24 16.59 -8.67
N LYS A 81 2.41 17.20 -9.51
CA LYS A 81 2.63 17.24 -10.96
C LYS A 81 3.97 17.93 -11.28
N GLY A 82 4.75 17.35 -12.20
CA GLY A 82 6.07 17.87 -12.59
C GLY A 82 7.25 17.28 -11.81
N PHE A 83 6.99 16.62 -10.68
CA PHE A 83 8.00 15.95 -9.86
C PHE A 83 8.19 14.49 -10.26
N PHE A 84 9.37 13.95 -9.97
CA PHE A 84 9.62 12.51 -10.05
C PHE A 84 8.71 11.75 -9.08
N ARG A 85 8.05 10.73 -9.62
CA ARG A 85 7.14 9.83 -8.92
C ARG A 85 7.92 8.73 -8.22
N LYS A 86 7.26 8.02 -7.30
CA LYS A 86 7.90 6.92 -6.55
C LYS A 86 8.47 5.83 -7.47
N HIS A 87 7.81 5.52 -8.59
CA HIS A 87 8.31 4.53 -9.56
C HIS A 87 9.54 4.98 -10.36
N ASP A 88 9.87 6.28 -10.35
CA ASP A 88 11.11 6.76 -10.95
C ASP A 88 12.33 6.44 -10.06
N TYR A 89 12.09 6.04 -8.80
CA TYR A 89 13.13 5.59 -7.88
C TYR A 89 13.09 4.06 -7.80
N VAL A 90 14.19 3.42 -8.16
CA VAL A 90 14.30 1.95 -8.16
C VAL A 90 14.78 1.51 -6.79
N TYR A 91 14.09 0.55 -6.18
CA TYR A 91 14.53 -0.05 -4.93
C TYR A 91 15.45 -1.23 -5.24
N ASP A 92 16.61 -1.27 -4.59
CA ASP A 92 17.54 -2.39 -4.61
C ASP A 92 17.41 -3.15 -3.28
N GLU A 93 16.88 -4.36 -3.36
CA GLU A 93 16.69 -5.24 -2.20
C GLU A 93 17.99 -5.78 -1.62
N TYR A 94 19.01 -6.00 -2.45
CA TYR A 94 20.28 -6.58 -2.02
C TYR A 94 21.10 -5.56 -1.20
N PHE A 95 21.12 -4.31 -1.65
CA PHE A 95 21.85 -3.24 -0.97
C PHE A 95 20.99 -2.40 0.00
N ASP A 96 19.68 -2.69 0.13
CA ASP A 96 18.71 -1.90 0.90
C ASP A 96 18.86 -0.39 0.63
N CYS A 97 18.75 -0.01 -0.64
CA CYS A 97 18.87 1.37 -1.06
C CYS A 97 17.94 1.72 -2.22
N TYR A 98 17.77 3.02 -2.47
CA TYR A 98 17.04 3.51 -3.63
C TYR A 98 17.98 4.16 -4.64
N LEU A 99 17.82 3.87 -5.92
CA LEU A 99 18.50 4.57 -7.01
C LEU A 99 17.58 5.64 -7.58
N CYS A 100 18.09 6.87 -7.66
CA CYS A 100 17.35 7.96 -8.29
C CYS A 100 17.51 7.98 -9.82
N PRO A 101 16.67 8.74 -10.54
CA PRO A 101 16.78 8.88 -12.00
C PRO A 101 18.12 9.44 -12.51
N ALA A 102 18.89 10.11 -11.65
CA ALA A 102 20.22 10.62 -11.97
C ALA A 102 21.34 9.61 -11.67
N GLY A 103 21.02 8.40 -11.19
CA GLY A 103 21.98 7.35 -10.85
C GLY A 103 22.52 7.40 -9.42
N GLU A 104 22.17 8.41 -8.63
CA GLU A 104 22.65 8.54 -7.24
C GLU A 104 21.89 7.61 -6.27
N ILE A 105 22.62 7.10 -5.29
CA ILE A 105 22.12 6.22 -4.23
C ILE A 105 21.49 7.05 -3.11
N LEU A 106 20.29 6.64 -2.70
CA LEU A 106 19.61 7.06 -1.49
C LEU A 106 19.78 5.94 -0.46
N ALA A 107 20.67 6.18 0.51
CA ALA A 107 20.97 5.21 1.55
C ALA A 107 19.89 5.20 2.63
N TYR A 108 19.67 4.04 3.26
CA TYR A 108 18.84 3.92 4.45
C TYR A 108 19.35 4.84 5.57
N SER A 109 18.43 5.58 6.19
CA SER A 109 18.74 6.51 7.28
C SER A 109 18.14 6.08 8.61
N THR A 110 16.83 5.83 8.65
CA THR A 110 16.13 5.46 9.89
C THR A 110 14.79 4.84 9.57
N THR A 111 14.18 4.20 10.56
CA THR A 111 12.79 3.73 10.50
C THR A 111 11.98 4.53 11.52
N ASN A 112 10.88 5.14 11.07
CA ASN A 112 9.99 5.89 11.96
C ASN A 112 9.12 4.95 12.81
N LYS A 113 8.43 5.49 13.82
CA LYS A 113 7.54 4.73 14.71
C LYS A 113 6.35 4.08 13.99
N GLU A 114 6.00 4.60 12.81
CA GLU A 114 4.91 4.10 11.96
C GLU A 114 5.37 2.98 11.02
N GLY A 115 6.64 2.53 11.10
CA GLY A 115 7.17 1.44 10.28
C GLY A 115 7.63 1.86 8.88
N TYR A 116 7.85 3.14 8.63
CA TYR A 116 8.44 3.62 7.37
C TYR A 116 9.95 3.77 7.50
N ARG A 117 10.67 3.07 6.63
CA ARG A 117 12.10 3.28 6.35
C ARG A 117 12.26 4.55 5.52
N GLU A 118 13.17 5.42 5.94
CA GLU A 118 13.56 6.63 5.24
C GLU A 118 14.89 6.42 4.52
N TYR A 119 14.92 6.74 3.22
CA TYR A 119 16.11 6.71 2.39
C TYR A 119 16.44 8.13 1.95
N LYS A 120 17.69 8.55 2.14
CA LYS A 120 18.10 9.95 1.98
C LYS A 120 19.19 10.09 0.94
N SER A 121 19.03 11.09 0.06
CA SER A 121 20.05 11.42 -0.93
C SER A 121 21.21 12.21 -0.31
N PRO A 122 22.40 12.15 -0.91
CA PRO A 122 23.53 12.98 -0.54
C PRO A 122 23.27 14.45 -0.91
N LYS A 123 23.22 15.34 0.11
CA LYS A 123 22.89 16.77 -0.05
C LYS A 123 23.85 17.49 -1.00
N GLN A 124 25.15 17.21 -0.88
CA GLN A 124 26.20 17.88 -1.65
C GLN A 124 26.10 17.59 -3.15
N ILE A 125 25.79 16.35 -3.52
CA ILE A 125 25.63 15.93 -4.91
C ILE A 125 24.30 16.46 -5.46
N CYS A 126 23.24 16.41 -4.67
CA CYS A 126 21.94 16.91 -5.10
C CYS A 126 21.91 18.43 -5.31
N ALA A 127 22.73 19.20 -4.58
CA ALA A 127 22.82 20.65 -4.73
C ALA A 127 23.29 21.09 -6.13
N THR A 128 24.09 20.28 -6.81
CA THR A 128 24.57 20.55 -8.18
C THR A 128 23.80 19.77 -9.25
N CYS A 129 22.77 19.01 -8.86
CA CYS A 129 22.03 18.13 -9.75
C CYS A 129 21.14 18.93 -10.72
N PRO A 130 21.20 18.68 -12.05
CA PRO A 130 20.36 19.38 -13.02
C PRO A 130 18.86 19.09 -12.85
N PHE A 131 18.51 17.98 -12.20
CA PHE A 131 17.12 17.58 -11.96
C PHE A 131 16.57 18.01 -10.60
N LEU A 132 17.30 18.80 -9.82
CA LEU A 132 16.92 19.20 -8.46
C LEU A 132 15.50 19.77 -8.39
N ALA A 133 15.15 20.68 -9.30
CA ALA A 133 13.82 21.31 -9.38
C ALA A 133 12.66 20.32 -9.63
N ARG A 134 12.94 19.15 -10.21
CA ARG A 134 11.96 18.06 -10.42
C ARG A 134 12.04 16.99 -9.33
N CYS A 135 13.07 17.01 -8.50
CA CYS A 135 13.33 15.98 -7.50
C CYS A 135 12.77 16.34 -6.12
N THR A 136 13.09 17.54 -5.61
CA THR A 136 12.75 17.99 -4.25
C THR A 136 12.67 19.51 -4.16
N GLU A 137 11.76 20.02 -3.33
CA GLU A 137 11.68 21.45 -2.94
C GLU A 137 12.33 21.68 -1.56
N SER A 138 13.06 20.69 -1.04
CA SER A 138 13.74 20.80 0.25
C SER A 138 14.83 21.88 0.22
N LYS A 139 14.85 22.73 1.25
CA LYS A 139 15.89 23.77 1.44
C LYS A 139 17.31 23.20 1.53
N ASP A 140 17.41 21.96 2.03
CA ASP A 140 18.67 21.23 2.19
C ASP A 140 19.11 20.50 0.91
N HIS A 141 18.35 20.65 -0.18
CA HIS A 141 18.53 19.91 -1.44
C HIS A 141 18.54 18.38 -1.24
N GLN A 142 17.94 17.89 -0.15
CA GLN A 142 17.87 16.47 0.17
C GLN A 142 16.55 15.88 -0.33
N LYS A 143 16.63 14.76 -1.06
CA LYS A 143 15.48 13.91 -1.35
C LYS A 143 15.34 12.87 -0.26
N VAL A 144 14.11 12.70 0.23
CA VAL A 144 13.73 11.61 1.12
C VAL A 144 12.70 10.75 0.38
N VAL A 145 12.95 9.44 0.34
CA VAL A 145 12.00 8.42 -0.14
C VAL A 145 11.64 7.55 1.04
N THR A 146 10.35 7.24 1.19
CA THR A 146 9.87 6.36 2.27
C THR A 146 9.32 5.04 1.73
N ARG A 147 9.67 3.96 2.42
CA ARG A 147 9.18 2.60 2.15
C ARG A 147 8.67 2.00 3.46
N HIS A 148 7.42 1.55 3.48
CA HIS A 148 6.91 0.83 4.66
C HIS A 148 7.61 -0.53 4.78
N ILE A 149 7.81 -1.03 6.00
CA ILE A 149 8.42 -2.36 6.23
C ILE A 149 7.66 -3.50 5.53
N TRP A 150 6.34 -3.34 5.38
CA TRP A 150 5.45 -4.29 4.67
C TRP A 150 5.08 -3.82 3.27
N GLN A 151 5.91 -2.97 2.64
CA GLN A 151 5.65 -2.47 1.29
C GLN A 151 5.62 -3.61 0.25
N GLU A 152 6.40 -4.67 0.46
CA GLU A 152 6.43 -5.86 -0.40
C GLU A 152 5.04 -6.49 -0.57
N TYR A 153 4.25 -6.60 0.50
CA TYR A 153 2.89 -7.15 0.45
C TYR A 153 1.94 -6.28 -0.38
N VAL A 154 2.15 -4.96 -0.36
CA VAL A 154 1.36 -4.02 -1.18
C VAL A 154 1.74 -4.15 -2.65
N GLU A 155 3.04 -4.30 -2.93
CA GLU A 155 3.56 -4.49 -4.28
C GLU A 155 3.10 -5.84 -4.87
N GLU A 156 3.07 -6.90 -4.07
CA GLU A 156 2.51 -8.20 -4.46
C GLU A 156 1.01 -8.09 -4.77
N ALA A 157 0.23 -7.41 -3.93
CA ALA A 157 -1.18 -7.16 -4.23
C ALA A 157 -1.38 -6.35 -5.53
N ASP A 158 -0.48 -5.41 -5.84
CA ASP A 158 -0.49 -4.68 -7.10
C ASP A 158 -0.13 -5.56 -8.31
N HIS A 159 0.79 -6.51 -8.13
CA HIS A 159 1.15 -7.51 -9.14
C HIS A 159 -0.01 -8.48 -9.42
N LEU A 160 -0.60 -9.05 -8.37
CA LEU A 160 -1.74 -9.96 -8.43
C LEU A 160 -2.92 -9.39 -9.21
N ARG A 161 -3.16 -8.07 -9.14
CA ARG A 161 -4.22 -7.38 -9.88
C ARG A 161 -4.15 -7.60 -11.41
N TYR A 162 -2.98 -7.92 -11.96
CA TYR A 162 -2.85 -8.18 -13.40
C TYR A 162 -3.30 -9.59 -13.80
N HIS A 163 -3.33 -10.54 -12.85
CA HIS A 163 -3.80 -11.92 -13.08
C HIS A 163 -5.29 -11.95 -13.45
N ALA A 164 -5.65 -12.84 -14.38
CA ALA A 164 -7.02 -12.91 -14.91
C ALA A 164 -8.02 -13.31 -13.80
N GLU A 165 -7.69 -14.31 -12.99
CA GLU A 165 -8.50 -14.81 -11.88
C GLU A 165 -8.81 -13.70 -10.86
N VAL A 166 -7.81 -12.90 -10.50
CA VAL A 166 -7.95 -11.79 -9.54
C VAL A 166 -8.86 -10.69 -10.10
N LYS A 167 -8.79 -10.41 -11.41
CA LYS A 167 -9.70 -9.45 -12.07
C LYS A 167 -11.15 -9.91 -12.02
N GLU A 168 -11.40 -11.20 -12.25
CA GLU A 168 -12.75 -11.77 -12.17
C GLU A 168 -13.30 -11.72 -10.74
N ILE A 169 -12.47 -12.05 -9.76
CA ILE A 169 -12.83 -11.95 -8.33
C ILE A 169 -13.16 -10.50 -7.98
N TYR A 170 -12.31 -9.56 -8.39
CA TYR A 170 -12.53 -8.14 -8.11
C TYR A 170 -13.80 -7.58 -8.77
N ALA A 171 -14.16 -8.07 -9.97
CA ALA A 171 -15.38 -7.65 -10.66
C ALA A 171 -16.67 -8.03 -9.91
N LYS A 172 -16.66 -9.15 -9.17
CA LYS A 172 -17.80 -9.66 -8.39
C LYS A 172 -18.09 -8.89 -7.10
N ARG A 173 -17.29 -7.86 -6.80
CA ARG A 173 -17.53 -6.98 -5.64
C ARG A 173 -18.78 -6.10 -5.80
N LYS A 174 -19.17 -5.80 -7.05
CA LYS A 174 -20.38 -5.03 -7.35
C LYS A 174 -21.59 -5.95 -7.43
#